data_AF-A0A1Z4BLQ8-F1
#
_entry.id   AF-A0A1Z4BLQ8-F1
#
_cell.length_a   1.000
_cell.length_b   1.000
_cell.length_c   1.000
_cell.angle_alpha   90.00
_cell.angle_beta   90.00
_cell.angle_gamma   90.00
#
_symmetry.space_group_name_H-M   'P 1'
#
loop_
_entity.id
_entity.type
_entity.pdbx_description
1 polymer ?
#
loop_
_entity_poly.entity_id
_entity_poly.type
_entity_poly.pdbx_seq_one_letter_code
_entity_poly.pdbx_strand_id
1 'polypeptide(L)'
;MTSPFKAIHPGEIIKDELEAINMTQKELAILLGVKSSYINEIIKGKRNITAEIAVLLEEVFKIPAMHWMSYQSQYDIDLQRIKERNIKRASLIPLWGVVKQYVSVKSLQKLGYLKDDLEYNYNTIKEIFGVNSVDELVSFFTKKRQSLDKLNEEEKNTITWDALVAYNANRK
;
A
#
# COMPACT_ATOMS: atom_id res chain seq x y z
N MET A 1 7.63 -3.70 -8.51
CA MET A 1 8.09 -2.48 -7.81
C MET A 1 7.23 -2.30 -6.57
N THR A 2 7.84 -2.07 -5.42
CA THR A 2 7.15 -1.95 -4.12
C THR A 2 6.56 -0.53 -3.95
N SER A 3 5.33 -0.44 -3.43
CA SER A 3 4.71 0.84 -3.05
C SER A 3 5.29 1.30 -1.70
N PRO A 4 5.77 2.55 -1.55
CA PRO A 4 6.30 3.04 -0.29
C PRO A 4 5.20 3.22 0.76
N PHE A 5 5.60 3.33 2.03
CA PHE A 5 4.64 3.57 3.11
C PHE A 5 4.00 4.97 3.00
N LYS A 6 4.82 6.01 2.77
CA LYS A 6 4.44 7.42 2.58
C LYS A 6 5.17 7.98 1.35
N ALA A 7 4.51 8.86 0.60
CA ALA A 7 5.14 9.66 -0.45
C ALA A 7 5.74 10.94 0.17
N ILE A 8 6.98 11.26 -0.17
CA ILE A 8 7.69 12.44 0.35
C ILE A 8 7.61 13.55 -0.67
N HIS A 9 6.96 14.66 -0.32
CA HIS A 9 6.86 15.81 -1.20
C HIS A 9 8.20 16.56 -1.25
N PRO A 10 8.67 17.04 -2.41
CA PRO A 10 9.94 17.79 -2.50
C PRO A 10 9.94 19.10 -1.70
N GLY A 11 8.78 19.60 -1.30
CA GLY A 11 8.67 20.70 -0.33
C GLY A 11 9.20 20.38 1.06
N GLU A 12 9.25 19.10 1.47
CA GLU A 12 9.96 18.69 2.69
C GLU A 12 11.47 18.95 2.53
N ILE A 13 12.04 18.64 1.36
CA ILE A 13 13.46 18.90 1.04
C ILE A 13 13.75 20.40 1.02
N ILE A 14 12.89 21.22 0.40
CA ILE A 14 13.06 22.69 0.41
C ILE A 14 13.11 23.22 1.84
N LYS A 15 12.28 22.68 2.74
CA LYS A 15 12.27 23.11 4.13
C LYS A 15 13.60 22.79 4.82
N ASP A 16 14.13 21.58 4.62
CA ASP A 16 15.39 21.15 5.20
C ASP A 16 16.57 21.99 4.67
N GLU A 17 16.60 22.28 3.37
CA GLU A 17 17.63 23.15 2.76
C GLU A 17 17.56 24.59 3.28
N LEU A 18 16.36 25.14 3.48
CA LEU A 18 16.18 26.46 4.08
C LEU A 18 16.72 26.54 5.51
N GLU A 19 16.47 25.50 6.32
CA GLU A 19 17.01 25.38 7.67
C GLU A 19 18.55 25.27 7.64
N ALA A 20 19.11 24.50 6.69
CA ALA A 20 20.56 24.33 6.55
C ALA A 20 21.31 25.63 6.22
N ILE A 21 20.71 26.49 5.39
CA ILE A 21 21.33 27.78 5.00
C ILE A 21 20.84 28.98 5.83
N ASN A 22 20.05 28.75 6.88
CA ASN A 22 19.42 29.79 7.72
C ASN A 22 18.63 30.84 6.91
N MET A 23 17.92 30.40 5.87
CA MET A 23 17.07 31.27 5.04
C MET A 23 15.59 31.06 5.37
N THR A 24 14.84 32.15 5.47
CA THR A 24 13.39 32.10 5.69
C THR A 24 12.63 31.81 4.40
N GLN A 25 11.43 31.23 4.51
CA GLN A 25 10.53 31.06 3.35
C GLN A 25 10.18 32.39 2.66
N LYS A 26 10.16 33.49 3.42
CA LYS A 26 9.88 34.82 2.89
C LYS A 26 11.02 35.31 2.00
N GLU A 27 12.27 35.12 2.44
CA GLU A 27 13.45 35.45 1.63
C GLU A 27 13.49 34.61 0.36
N LEU A 28 13.26 33.29 0.46
CA LEU A 28 13.17 32.43 -0.72
C LEU A 28 12.09 32.91 -1.70
N ALA A 29 10.91 33.28 -1.19
CA ALA A 29 9.82 33.76 -2.03
C ALA A 29 10.20 35.05 -2.78
N ILE A 30 10.94 35.95 -2.13
CA ILE A 30 11.46 37.18 -2.76
C ILE A 30 12.45 36.82 -3.88
N LEU A 31 13.39 35.90 -3.64
CA LEU A 31 14.38 35.45 -4.63
C LEU A 31 13.70 34.79 -5.84
N LEU A 32 12.64 34.01 -5.60
CA LEU A 32 11.88 33.32 -6.64
C LEU A 32 10.84 34.22 -7.34
N GLY A 33 10.64 35.46 -6.90
CA GLY A 33 9.62 36.36 -7.46
C GLY A 33 8.18 35.91 -7.22
N VAL A 34 7.92 35.11 -6.18
CA VAL A 34 6.59 34.57 -5.85
C VAL A 34 6.09 35.08 -4.50
N LYS A 35 4.80 34.90 -4.24
CA LYS A 35 4.23 35.19 -2.92
C LYS A 35 4.74 34.18 -1.89
N SER A 36 4.96 34.59 -0.64
CA SER A 36 5.35 33.65 0.43
C SER A 36 4.32 32.52 0.64
N SER A 37 3.05 32.76 0.33
CA SER A 37 2.01 31.72 0.33
C SER A 37 2.30 30.58 -0.66
N TYR A 38 2.92 30.89 -1.80
CA TYR A 38 3.29 29.92 -2.83
C TYR A 38 4.34 28.93 -2.30
N ILE A 39 5.41 29.43 -1.68
CA ILE A 39 6.46 28.60 -1.06
C ILE A 39 5.88 27.76 0.09
N ASN A 40 5.04 28.37 0.94
CA ASN A 40 4.38 27.66 2.03
C ASN A 40 3.45 26.54 1.53
N GLU A 41 2.76 26.72 0.40
CA GLU A 41 1.97 25.65 -0.22
C GLU A 41 2.84 24.50 -0.74
N ILE A 42 3.99 24.81 -1.34
CA ILE A 42 4.95 23.77 -1.78
C ILE A 42 5.48 23.00 -0.57
N ILE A 43 5.93 23.68 0.47
CA ILE A 43 6.44 23.04 1.70
C ILE A 43 5.38 22.15 2.36
N LYS A 44 4.10 22.57 2.32
CA LYS A 44 2.98 21.77 2.85
C LYS A 44 2.50 20.65 1.90
N GLY A 45 3.15 20.46 0.75
CA GLY A 45 2.76 19.44 -0.24
C GLY A 45 1.42 19.71 -0.91
N LYS A 46 0.95 20.97 -0.89
CA LYS A 46 -0.30 21.39 -1.55
C LYS A 46 -0.08 21.85 -2.99
N ARG A 47 1.16 22.15 -3.35
CA ARG A 47 1.55 22.65 -4.66
C ARG A 47 2.81 21.94 -5.12
N ASN A 48 2.78 21.49 -6.37
CA ASN A 48 3.91 20.83 -7.02
C ASN A 48 4.98 21.86 -7.43
N ILE A 49 6.23 21.41 -7.52
CA ILE A 49 7.32 22.17 -8.13
C ILE A 49 7.16 22.14 -9.65
N THR A 50 7.20 23.31 -10.28
CA THR A 50 7.23 23.45 -11.74
C THR A 50 8.67 23.56 -12.25
N ALA A 51 8.89 23.36 -13.55
CA ALA A 51 10.22 23.51 -14.15
C ALA A 51 10.80 24.93 -13.95
N GLU A 52 9.96 25.96 -14.05
CA GLU A 52 10.35 27.35 -13.78
C GLU A 52 10.88 27.51 -12.35
N ILE A 53 10.15 27.00 -11.36
CA ILE A 53 10.58 27.04 -9.95
C ILE A 53 11.85 26.19 -9.75
N ALA A 54 11.96 25.04 -10.40
CA ALA A 54 13.13 24.16 -10.28
C ALA A 54 14.43 24.86 -10.73
N VAL A 55 14.39 25.64 -11.82
CA VAL A 55 15.55 26.43 -12.29
C VAL A 55 15.93 27.52 -11.28
N LEU A 56 14.93 28.19 -10.69
CA LEU A 56 15.21 29.21 -9.66
C LEU A 56 15.74 28.58 -8.36
N LEU A 57 15.22 27.42 -7.97
CA LEU A 57 15.71 26.66 -6.82
C LEU A 57 17.15 26.17 -7.01
N GLU A 58 17.53 25.81 -8.23
CA GLU A 58 18.92 25.48 -8.56
C GLU A 58 19.86 26.66 -8.27
N GLU A 59 19.46 27.88 -8.61
CA GLU A 59 20.29 29.04 -8.33
C GLU A 59 20.45 29.34 -6.84
N VAL A 60 19.42 29.06 -6.03
CA VAL A 60 19.45 29.29 -4.58
C VAL A 60 20.21 28.18 -3.84
N PHE A 61 19.89 26.93 -4.12
CA PHE A 61 20.39 25.77 -3.36
C PHE A 61 21.58 25.06 -4.01
N LYS A 62 21.95 25.43 -5.24
CA LYS A 62 23.00 24.77 -6.03
C LYS A 62 22.75 23.26 -6.24
N ILE A 63 21.48 22.87 -6.23
CA ILE A 63 20.99 21.52 -6.57
C ILE A 63 20.38 21.60 -7.97
N PRO A 64 20.85 20.81 -8.96
CA PRO A 64 20.37 20.96 -10.33
C PRO A 64 18.84 20.79 -10.47
N ALA A 65 18.21 21.58 -11.34
CA ALA A 65 16.77 21.60 -11.59
C ALA A 65 16.20 20.22 -11.92
N MET A 66 17.00 19.39 -12.61
CA MET A 66 16.64 18.01 -12.91
C MET A 66 16.35 17.18 -11.64
N HIS A 67 17.09 17.40 -10.55
CA HIS A 67 16.84 16.70 -9.28
C HIS A 67 15.50 17.11 -8.69
N TRP A 68 15.16 18.41 -8.68
CA TRP A 68 13.87 18.90 -8.22
C TRP A 68 12.70 18.29 -9.01
N MET A 69 12.83 18.23 -10.34
CA MET A 69 11.85 17.58 -11.21
C MET A 69 11.75 16.07 -10.97
N SER A 70 12.88 15.41 -10.68
CA SER A 70 12.90 14.00 -10.32
C SER A 70 12.22 13.74 -8.98
N TYR A 71 12.43 14.59 -7.98
CA TYR A 71 11.76 14.46 -6.67
C TYR A 71 10.25 14.64 -6.80
N GLN A 72 9.81 15.64 -7.57
CA GLN A 72 8.38 15.83 -7.87
C GLN A 72 7.79 14.61 -8.58
N SER A 73 8.48 14.11 -9.62
CA SER A 73 8.02 12.95 -10.38
C SER A 73 7.94 11.69 -9.50
N GLN A 74 8.93 11.47 -8.63
CA GLN A 74 8.95 10.35 -7.70
C GLN A 74 7.80 10.44 -6.69
N TYR A 75 7.55 11.63 -6.14
CA TYR A 75 6.41 11.88 -5.26
C TYR A 75 5.07 11.54 -5.93
N ASP A 76 4.86 12.00 -7.16
CA ASP A 76 3.60 11.78 -7.90
C ASP A 76 3.39 10.28 -8.20
N ILE A 77 4.44 9.57 -8.60
CA ILE A 77 4.41 8.11 -8.79
C ILE A 77 4.07 7.38 -7.48
N ASP A 78 4.69 7.78 -6.38
CA ASP A 78 4.49 7.13 -5.09
C ASP A 78 3.10 7.37 -4.51
N LEU A 79 2.53 8.56 -4.69
CA LEU A 79 1.13 8.85 -4.38
C LEU A 79 0.20 7.89 -5.11
N GLN A 80 0.42 7.69 -6.41
CA GLN A 80 -0.42 6.82 -7.22
C GLN A 80 -0.30 5.36 -6.79
N ARG A 81 0.93 4.88 -6.52
CA ARG A 81 1.16 3.53 -5.98
C ARG A 81 0.49 3.31 -4.63
N ILE A 82 0.53 4.28 -3.73
CA ILE A 82 -0.15 4.22 -2.42
C ILE A 82 -1.66 4.16 -2.62
N LYS A 83 -2.20 4.96 -3.52
CA LYS A 83 -3.63 4.95 -3.85
C LYS A 83 -4.07 3.59 -4.39
N GLU A 84 -3.33 3.01 -5.32
CA GLU A 84 -3.57 1.67 -5.87
C GLU A 84 -3.52 0.60 -4.79
N ARG A 85 -2.50 0.64 -3.92
CA ARG A 85 -2.40 -0.24 -2.75
C ARG A 85 -3.64 -0.15 -1.86
N ASN A 86 -4.11 1.07 -1.59
CA ASN A 86 -5.29 1.29 -0.74
C ASN A 86 -6.58 0.79 -1.40
N ILE A 87 -6.75 1.01 -2.70
CA ILE A 87 -7.89 0.49 -3.48
C ILE A 87 -7.91 -1.03 -3.42
N LYS A 88 -6.77 -1.67 -3.66
CA LYS A 88 -6.62 -3.12 -3.60
C LYS A 88 -6.90 -3.66 -2.20
N ARG A 89 -6.40 -3.00 -1.16
CA ARG A 89 -6.68 -3.39 0.22
C ARG A 89 -8.16 -3.25 0.55
N ALA A 90 -8.80 -2.17 0.11
CA ALA A 90 -10.23 -1.92 0.30
C ALA A 90 -11.10 -3.00 -0.37
N SER A 91 -10.73 -3.46 -1.57
CA SER A 91 -11.46 -4.55 -2.25
C SER A 91 -11.27 -5.91 -1.58
N LEU A 92 -10.14 -6.15 -0.90
CA LEU A 92 -9.87 -7.40 -0.18
C LEU A 92 -10.59 -7.49 1.18
N ILE A 93 -10.89 -6.37 1.85
CA ILE A 93 -11.56 -6.36 3.17
C ILE A 93 -12.89 -7.14 3.18
N PRO A 94 -13.85 -6.91 2.26
CA PRO A 94 -15.11 -7.66 2.26
C PRO A 94 -14.89 -9.14 1.95
N LEU A 95 -14.00 -9.45 1.01
CA LEU A 95 -13.63 -10.83 0.64
C LEU A 95 -13.05 -11.58 1.84
N TRP A 96 -12.19 -10.93 2.63
CA TRP A 96 -11.65 -11.48 3.86
C TRP A 96 -12.72 -11.75 4.92
N GLY A 97 -13.77 -10.93 4.95
CA GLY A 97 -14.95 -11.17 5.78
C GLY A 97 -15.65 -12.49 5.44
N VAL A 98 -15.78 -12.80 4.15
CA VAL A 98 -16.34 -14.07 3.68
C VAL A 98 -15.41 -15.23 4.01
N VAL A 99 -14.11 -15.10 3.70
CA VAL A 99 -13.11 -16.15 3.97
C VAL A 99 -13.14 -16.60 5.43
N LYS A 100 -13.25 -15.67 6.38
CA LYS A 100 -13.33 -15.97 7.83
C LYS A 100 -14.58 -16.78 8.24
N GLN A 101 -15.62 -16.81 7.41
CA GLN A 101 -16.82 -17.62 7.66
C GLN A 101 -16.61 -19.10 7.30
N TYR A 102 -15.66 -19.40 6.42
CA TYR A 102 -15.42 -20.77 5.92
C TYR A 102 -14.09 -21.34 6.38
N VAL A 103 -13.04 -20.52 6.44
CA VAL A 103 -11.67 -20.95 6.73
C VAL A 103 -11.29 -20.64 8.17
N SER A 104 -10.65 -21.61 8.84
CA SER A 104 -10.12 -21.41 10.18
C SER A 104 -8.81 -20.62 10.16
N VAL A 105 -8.94 -19.29 10.08
CA VAL A 105 -7.80 -18.35 10.02
C VAL A 105 -6.88 -18.47 11.25
N LYS A 106 -7.44 -18.68 12.44
CA LYS A 106 -6.66 -18.80 13.68
C LYS A 106 -5.74 -20.03 13.66
N SER A 107 -6.23 -21.16 13.13
CA SER A 107 -5.42 -22.37 13.00
C SER A 107 -4.28 -22.17 12.02
N LEU A 108 -4.55 -21.59 10.84
CA LEU A 108 -3.52 -21.29 9.84
C LEU A 108 -2.49 -20.26 10.34
N GLN A 109 -2.90 -19.27 11.13
CA GLN A 109 -2.00 -18.32 11.80
C GLN A 109 -1.07 -19.03 12.78
N LYS A 110 -1.59 -19.90 13.64
CA LYS A 110 -0.79 -20.66 14.62
C LYS A 110 0.24 -21.58 13.94
N LEU A 111 -0.09 -22.10 12.76
CA LEU A 111 0.80 -22.95 11.97
C LEU A 111 1.83 -22.16 11.14
N GLY A 112 1.78 -20.82 11.16
CA GLY A 112 2.75 -19.96 10.47
C GLY A 112 2.51 -19.77 8.97
N TYR A 113 1.37 -20.21 8.43
CA TYR A 113 1.03 -20.00 7.02
C TYR A 113 0.54 -18.58 6.73
N LEU A 114 -0.01 -17.87 7.73
CA LEU A 114 -0.52 -16.51 7.60
C LEU A 114 0.39 -15.51 8.32
N LYS A 115 0.56 -14.32 7.72
CA LYS A 115 1.42 -13.21 8.19
C LYS A 115 0.59 -11.96 8.49
N ASP A 116 1.23 -10.88 8.93
CA ASP A 116 0.59 -9.58 9.12
C ASP A 116 0.41 -8.81 7.78
N ASP A 117 -0.08 -9.51 6.76
CA ASP A 117 -0.39 -8.90 5.46
C ASP A 117 -1.65 -9.54 4.85
N LEU A 118 -2.66 -8.72 4.59
CA LEU A 118 -3.97 -9.16 4.12
C LEU A 118 -3.90 -9.80 2.72
N GLU A 119 -3.11 -9.21 1.83
CA GLU A 119 -2.99 -9.69 0.45
C GLU A 119 -2.26 -11.02 0.40
N TYR A 120 -1.15 -11.12 1.12
CA TYR A 120 -0.40 -12.36 1.32
C TYR A 120 -1.31 -13.46 1.88
N ASN A 121 -2.06 -13.15 2.94
CA ASN A 121 -2.95 -14.12 3.57
C ASN A 121 -4.07 -14.58 2.62
N TYR A 122 -4.67 -13.64 1.91
CA TYR A 122 -5.73 -13.94 0.95
C TYR A 122 -5.22 -14.86 -0.18
N ASN A 123 -4.05 -14.54 -0.75
CA ASN A 123 -3.44 -15.38 -1.79
C ASN A 123 -2.99 -16.74 -1.25
N THR A 124 -2.44 -16.81 -0.04
CA THR A 124 -2.04 -18.07 0.60
C THR A 124 -3.25 -18.99 0.80
N ILE A 125 -4.40 -18.44 1.22
CA ILE A 125 -5.63 -19.23 1.34
C ILE A 125 -6.10 -19.74 -0.03
N LYS A 126 -6.10 -18.90 -1.06
CA LYS A 126 -6.43 -19.35 -2.43
C LYS A 126 -5.55 -20.53 -2.87
N GLU A 127 -4.24 -20.45 -2.62
CA GLU A 127 -3.31 -21.53 -2.91
C GLU A 127 -3.58 -22.80 -2.11
N ILE A 128 -3.80 -22.70 -0.79
CA ILE A 128 -4.09 -23.84 0.09
C ILE A 128 -5.34 -24.59 -0.37
N PHE A 129 -6.38 -23.85 -0.77
CA PHE A 129 -7.65 -24.44 -1.20
C PHE A 129 -7.69 -24.74 -2.71
N GLY A 130 -6.66 -24.37 -3.47
CA GLY A 130 -6.61 -24.58 -4.93
C GLY A 130 -7.70 -23.82 -5.70
N VAL A 131 -8.08 -22.63 -5.24
CA VAL A 131 -9.16 -21.81 -5.80
C VAL A 131 -8.65 -20.46 -6.30
N ASN A 132 -9.30 -19.90 -7.30
CA ASN A 132 -8.92 -18.61 -7.87
C ASN A 132 -9.72 -17.43 -7.30
N SER A 133 -10.88 -17.69 -6.70
CA SER A 133 -11.80 -16.68 -6.20
C SER A 133 -12.46 -17.07 -4.87
N VAL A 134 -13.05 -16.09 -4.17
CA VAL A 134 -13.88 -16.38 -2.98
C VAL A 134 -15.12 -17.18 -3.35
N ASP A 135 -15.72 -16.95 -4.51
CA ASP A 135 -16.92 -17.69 -4.93
C ASP A 135 -16.62 -19.18 -5.17
N GLU A 136 -15.44 -19.48 -5.72
CA GLU A 136 -14.93 -20.86 -5.81
C GLU A 136 -14.66 -21.45 -4.44
N LEU A 137 -14.09 -20.67 -3.50
CA LEU A 137 -13.91 -21.09 -2.11
C LEU A 137 -15.26 -21.45 -1.48
N VAL A 138 -16.26 -20.58 -1.59
CA VAL A 138 -17.61 -20.85 -1.08
C VAL A 138 -18.18 -22.11 -1.72
N SER A 139 -18.03 -22.26 -3.04
CA SER A 139 -18.49 -23.44 -3.78
C SER A 139 -17.79 -24.74 -3.37
N PHE A 140 -16.50 -24.66 -3.01
CA PHE A 140 -15.74 -25.78 -2.48
C PHE A 140 -16.34 -26.29 -1.16
N PHE A 141 -16.69 -25.36 -0.26
CA PHE A 141 -17.30 -25.69 1.02
C PHE A 141 -18.75 -26.17 0.89
N THR A 142 -19.55 -25.62 -0.04
CA THR A 142 -20.93 -26.10 -0.25
C THR A 142 -20.96 -27.52 -0.83
N LYS A 143 -20.06 -27.86 -1.76
CA LYS A 143 -19.95 -29.22 -2.31
C LYS A 143 -19.53 -30.27 -1.27
N LYS A 144 -18.68 -29.89 -0.31
CA LYS A 144 -18.24 -30.79 0.77
C LYS A 144 -19.27 -30.94 1.90
N ARG A 145 -20.42 -30.28 1.83
CA ARG A 145 -21.39 -30.21 2.94
C ARG A 145 -22.76 -30.80 2.60
N GLN A 146 -23.44 -31.34 3.62
CA GLN A 146 -24.81 -31.88 3.51
C GLN A 146 -25.94 -30.89 3.94
N SER A 147 -25.68 -29.82 4.72
CA SER A 147 -26.69 -28.82 5.16
C SER A 147 -26.32 -27.35 4.84
N LEU A 148 -27.27 -26.42 5.02
CA LEU A 148 -27.17 -24.98 4.69
C LEU A 148 -26.90 -24.04 5.90
N ASP A 149 -26.73 -24.55 7.12
CA ASP A 149 -26.60 -23.72 8.35
C ASP A 149 -25.25 -22.96 8.46
N LYS A 150 -25.00 -22.14 9.49
CA LYS A 150 -23.63 -21.59 9.69
C LYS A 150 -22.64 -22.71 10.05
N LEU A 151 -21.46 -22.73 9.42
CA LEU A 151 -20.36 -23.63 9.79
C LEU A 151 -19.92 -23.37 11.22
N ASN A 152 -19.86 -24.42 12.03
CA ASN A 152 -19.25 -24.35 13.35
C ASN A 152 -17.71 -24.37 13.24
N GLU A 153 -17.00 -24.05 14.33
CA GLU A 153 -15.53 -23.97 14.28
C GLU A 153 -14.84 -25.32 14.05
N GLU A 154 -15.47 -26.43 14.44
CA GLU A 154 -14.94 -27.78 14.25
C GLU A 154 -14.98 -28.19 12.77
N GLU A 155 -16.10 -27.97 12.09
CA GLU A 155 -16.27 -28.20 10.65
C GLU A 155 -15.27 -27.37 9.83
N LYS A 156 -15.08 -26.09 10.17
CA LYS A 156 -14.08 -25.24 9.53
C LYS A 156 -12.68 -25.81 9.69
N ASN A 157 -12.32 -26.25 10.90
CA ASN A 157 -11.02 -26.83 11.16
C ASN A 157 -10.80 -28.09 10.31
N THR A 158 -11.72 -29.04 10.33
CA THR A 158 -11.61 -30.29 9.57
C THR A 158 -11.39 -30.04 8.09
N ILE A 159 -12.23 -29.22 7.45
CA ILE A 159 -12.11 -28.93 6.02
C ILE A 159 -10.82 -28.15 5.71
N THR A 160 -10.42 -27.22 6.59
CA THR A 160 -9.17 -26.46 6.44
C THR A 160 -7.95 -27.38 6.52
N TRP A 161 -7.96 -28.35 7.42
CA TRP A 161 -6.89 -29.34 7.56
C TRP A 161 -6.79 -30.25 6.34
N ASP A 162 -7.91 -30.76 5.83
CA ASP A 162 -7.93 -31.58 4.60
C ASP A 162 -7.27 -30.84 3.42
N ALA A 163 -7.64 -29.57 3.23
CA ALA A 163 -7.08 -28.74 2.16
C ALA A 163 -5.58 -28.52 2.37
N LEU A 164 -5.17 -28.25 3.61
CA LEU A 164 -3.76 -28.04 3.96
C LEU A 164 -2.90 -29.29 3.73
N VAL A 165 -3.42 -30.47 4.03
CA VAL A 165 -2.74 -31.76 3.77
C VAL A 165 -2.52 -31.94 2.27
N ALA A 166 -3.56 -31.71 1.46
CA ALA A 166 -3.46 -31.80 0.00
C ALA A 166 -2.45 -30.78 -0.57
N TYR A 167 -2.46 -29.54 -0.07
CA TYR A 167 -1.51 -28.50 -0.46
C TYR A 167 -0.05 -28.89 -0.16
N ASN A 168 0.22 -29.41 1.03
CA ASN A 168 1.57 -29.84 1.42
C ASN A 168 2.04 -31.09 0.64
N ALA A 169 1.12 -32.00 0.28
CA ALA A 169 1.46 -33.18 -0.52
C ALA A 169 1.92 -32.81 -1.93
N ASN A 170 1.30 -31.79 -2.55
CA ASN A 170 1.65 -31.30 -3.89
C ASN A 170 2.92 -30.42 -3.93
N ARG A 171 3.50 -30.07 -2.78
CA ARG A 171 4.73 -29.27 -2.65
C ARG A 171 6.01 -30.09 -2.49
N LYS A 172 5.90 -31.41 -2.34
CA LYS A 172 7.01 -32.36 -2.28
C LYS A 172 7.28 -32.97 -3.65
#